data_AF-A0A1V5LAP0-F1
#
_entry.id   AF-A0A1V5LAP0-F1
#
_cell.length_a   1.000
_cell.length_b   1.000
_cell.length_c   1.000
_cell.angle_alpha   90.00
_cell.angle_beta   90.00
_cell.angle_gamma   90.00
#
_symmetry.space_group_name_H-M   'P 1'
#
loop_
_entity.id
_entity.type
_entity.pdbx_description
1 polymer ?
#
loop_
_entity_poly.entity_id
_entity_poly.type
_entity_poly.pdbx_seq_one_letter_code
_entity_poly.pdbx_strand_id
1 'polypeptide(L)' 'MQLLRFDETIAAEGRQAVTRLWFELSDERGALLRSGYIEGSAEITGADAGGLVEGMRASASWAFAQLLEKL' A
#
# COMPACT_ATOMS: atom_id res chain seq x y z
N MET A 1 -1.11 -3.31 -16.03
CA MET A 1 -0.47 -3.13 -14.71
C MET A 1 -0.46 -4.48 -13.99
N GLN A 2 0.65 -4.83 -13.34
CA GLN A 2 0.82 -6.02 -12.53
C GLN A 2 1.38 -5.62 -11.17
N LEU A 3 0.76 -6.12 -10.09
CA LEU A 3 1.32 -6.04 -8.75
C LEU A 3 2.35 -7.15 -8.59
N LEU A 4 3.60 -6.80 -8.33
CA LEU A 4 4.69 -7.76 -8.15
C LEU A 4 4.76 -8.27 -6.72
N ARG A 5 4.59 -7.35 -5.76
CA ARG A 5 4.66 -7.63 -4.34
C ARG A 5 3.73 -6.70 -3.57
N PHE A 6 3.14 -7.27 -2.53
CA PHE A 6 2.38 -6.60 -1.50
C PHE A 6 3.01 -6.95 -0.15
N ASP A 7 3.17 -5.96 0.71
CA ASP A 7 3.60 -6.13 2.10
C ASP A 7 2.76 -5.22 2.99
N GLU A 8 2.38 -5.73 4.16
CA GLU A 8 1.64 -4.98 5.17
C GLU A 8 2.28 -5.24 6.53
N THR A 9 2.61 -4.17 7.24
CA THR A 9 3.27 -4.26 8.54
C THR A 9 2.76 -3.19 9.48
N ILE A 10 3.00 -3.41 10.77
CA ILE A 10 2.88 -2.38 11.80
C ILE A 10 4.29 -1.86 12.12
N ALA A 11 4.45 -0.55 12.23
CA ALA A 11 5.69 0.15 12.52
C ALA A 11 5.54 1.09 13.74
N ALA A 12 6.62 1.79 14.10
CA ALA A 12 6.65 2.81 15.16
C ALA A 12 5.99 2.36 16.47
N GLU A 13 6.57 1.32 17.10
CA GLU A 13 6.10 0.78 18.39
C GLU A 13 4.62 0.32 18.40
N GLY A 14 4.08 -0.06 17.24
CA GLY A 14 2.69 -0.52 17.14
C GLY A 14 1.69 0.58 16.80
N ARG A 15 2.14 1.81 16.52
CA ARG A 15 1.30 3.00 16.33
C ARG A 15 1.03 3.37 14.87
N GLN A 16 1.68 2.72 13.92
CA GLN A 16 1.53 3.03 12.50
C GLN A 16 1.30 1.77 11.69
N ALA A 17 0.24 1.73 10.90
CA ALA A 17 0.03 0.72 9.87
C ALA A 17 0.69 1.17 8.56
N VAL A 18 1.38 0.26 7.88
CA VAL A 18 2.13 0.54 6.66
C VAL A 18 1.82 -0.52 5.61
N THR A 19 1.38 -0.09 4.44
CA THR A 19 1.18 -0.91 3.24
C THR A 19 2.18 -0.54 2.17
N ARG A 20 2.85 -1.53 1.57
CA ARG A 20 3.84 -1.35 0.52
C ARG A 20 3.46 -2.12 -0.73
N LEU A 21 3.55 -1.46 -1.87
CA LEU A 21 3.22 -2.00 -3.18
C LEU A 21 4.43 -1.83 -4.12
N TRP A 22 4.80 -2.92 -4.80
CA TRP A 22 5.72 -2.89 -5.92
C TRP A 22 4.96 -3.30 -7.18
N PHE A 23 5.07 -2.51 -8.24
CA PHE A 23 4.27 -2.72 -9.45
C PHE A 23 5.07 -2.50 -10.72
N GLU A 24 4.56 -3.10 -11.79
CA GLU A 24 5.00 -2.87 -13.16
C GLU A 24 3.79 -2.57 -14.06
N LEU A 25 4.01 -1.71 -15.04
CA LEU A 25 3.07 -1.40 -16.11
C LEU A 25 3.77 -1.70 -17.43
N SER A 26 3.16 -2.57 -18.22
CA SER A 26 3.63 -2.92 -19.56
C SER A 26 2.60 -2.50 -20.60
N ASP A 27 3.06 -2.30 -21.84
CA ASP A 27 2.19 -2.10 -22.99
C ASP A 27 1.53 -3.42 -23.44
N GLU A 28 0.70 -3.35 -24.49
CA GLU A 28 -0.01 -4.51 -25.04
C GLU A 28 0.92 -5.60 -25.62
N ARG A 29 2.18 -5.25 -25.90
CA ARG A 29 3.20 -6.15 -26.43
C ARG A 29 4.09 -6.73 -25.31
N GLY A 30 3.81 -6.37 -24.05
CA GLY A 30 4.57 -6.80 -22.88
C GLY A 30 5.84 -6.01 -22.62
N ALA A 31 6.10 -4.91 -23.34
CA ALA A 31 7.24 -4.05 -23.07
C ALA A 31 6.99 -3.23 -21.79
N LEU A 32 7.95 -3.22 -20.87
CA LEU A 32 7.86 -2.48 -19.62
C LEU A 32 7.84 -0.98 -19.89
N LEU A 33 6.74 -0.31 -19.53
CA LEU A 33 6.58 1.14 -19.61
C LEU A 33 7.04 1.83 -18.32
N ARG A 34 6.73 1.23 -17.17
CA ARG A 34 7.03 1.80 -15.85
C ARG A 34 7.10 0.71 -14.79
N SER A 35 8.01 0.86 -13.83
CA SER A 35 7.94 0.18 -12.54
C SER A 35 7.87 1.21 -11.42
N GLY A 36 7.44 0.79 -10.23
CA GLY A 36 7.38 1.71 -9.10
C GLY A 36 7.16 1.05 -7.75
N TYR A 37 7.29 1.91 -6.73
CA TYR A 37 7.09 1.60 -5.32
C TYR A 37 6.10 2.61 -4.74
N ILE A 38 5.14 2.14 -3.94
CA ILE A 38 4.21 2.97 -3.17
C ILE A 38 4.24 2.48 -1.73
N GLU A 39 4.36 3.42 -0.78
CA GLU A 39 4.20 3.17 0.64
C GLU A 39 3.08 4.06 1.18
N GLY A 40 1.97 3.43 1.59
CA GLY A 40 0.91 4.09 2.33
C GLY A 40 1.10 3.86 3.82
N SER A 41 0.92 4.91 4.62
CA SER A 41 0.96 4.80 6.08
C SER A 41 -0.25 5.46 6.70
N ALA A 42 -0.77 4.89 7.78
CA ALA A 42 -1.82 5.48 8.58
C ALA A 42 -1.54 5.30 10.08
N GLU A 43 -1.91 6.29 10.89
CA GLU A 43 -1.85 6.15 12.34
C GLU A 43 -2.88 5.12 12.82
N ILE A 44 -2.47 4.28 13.77
CA ILE A 44 -3.37 3.42 14.53
C ILE A 44 -3.88 4.24 15.72
N THR A 45 -5.11 4.71 15.60
CA THR A 45 -5.81 5.42 16.68
C THR A 45 -6.51 4.42 17.59
N GLY A 46 -6.54 4.67 18.90
CA GLY A 46 -7.04 3.67 19.86
C GLY A 46 -6.01 2.59 20.21
N ALA A 47 -6.28 1.84 21.29
CA ALA A 47 -5.39 0.79 21.81
C ALA A 47 -5.99 -0.62 21.68
N ASP A 48 -7.16 -0.73 21.05
CA ASP A 48 -7.87 -1.99 20.84
C ASP A 48 -7.67 -2.53 19.42
N ALA A 49 -8.22 -3.72 19.18
CA ALA A 49 -8.17 -4.35 17.87
C ALA A 49 -8.92 -3.55 16.79
N GLY A 50 -9.92 -2.74 17.18
CA GLY A 50 -10.68 -1.90 16.26
C GLY A 50 -9.79 -0.84 15.63
N GLY A 51 -9.05 -0.10 16.47
CA GLY A 51 -8.07 0.89 16.05
C GLY A 51 -7.00 0.33 15.10
N LEU A 52 -6.50 -0.86 15.41
CA LEU A 52 -5.54 -1.55 14.55
C LEU A 52 -6.12 -1.83 13.16
N VAL A 53 -7.33 -2.41 13.10
CA VAL A 53 -7.98 -2.74 11.82
C VAL A 53 -8.27 -1.50 10.98
N GLU A 54 -8.71 -0.41 11.63
CA GLU A 54 -8.96 0.86 10.95
C GLU A 54 -7.68 1.47 10.36
N GLY A 55 -6.58 1.48 11.12
CA GLY A 55 -5.28 1.94 10.65
C GLY A 55 -4.78 1.12 9.46
N MET A 56 -4.84 -0.21 9.55
CA MET A 56 -4.43 -1.12 8.46
C MET A 56 -5.23 -0.84 7.18
N ARG A 57 -6.56 -0.78 7.29
CA ARG A 57 -7.46 -0.44 6.19
C ARG A 57 -7.15 0.92 5.58
N ALA A 58 -6.89 1.93 6.40
CA ALA A 58 -6.57 3.28 5.93
C ALA A 58 -5.25 3.29 5.15
N SER A 59 -4.21 2.62 5.65
CA SER A 59 -2.91 2.52 4.98
C SER A 59 -3.03 1.84 3.61
N ALA A 60 -3.78 0.74 3.54
CA ALA A 60 -3.99 -0.01 2.31
C ALA A 60 -4.83 0.79 1.31
N SER A 61 -5.95 1.38 1.76
CA SER A 61 -6.83 2.20 0.91
C SER A 61 -6.05 3.33 0.22
N TRP A 62 -5.20 4.04 0.97
CA TRP A 62 -4.37 5.09 0.40
C TRP A 62 -3.35 4.56 -0.62
N ALA A 63 -2.65 3.48 -0.29
CA ALA A 63 -1.66 2.89 -1.20
C ALA A 63 -2.29 2.41 -2.51
N PHE A 64 -3.47 1.78 -2.45
CA PHE A 64 -4.21 1.38 -3.63
C PHE A 64 -4.74 2.57 -4.43
N ALA A 65 -5.25 3.62 -3.78
CA ALA A 65 -5.66 4.85 -4.47
C ALA A 65 -4.50 5.47 -5.27
N GLN A 66 -3.32 5.57 -4.65
CA GLN A 66 -2.10 6.06 -5.32
C GLN A 66 -1.64 5.15 -6.46
N LEU A 67 -1.88 3.83 -6.37
CA LEU A 67 -1.59 2.90 -7.47
C LEU A 67 -2.54 3.12 -8.64
N LEU A 68 -3.83 3.30 -8.37
CA LEU A 68 -4.86 3.54 -9.38
C LEU A 68 -4.69 4.89 -10.10
N GLU A 69 -4.20 5.94 -9.42
CA GLU A 69 -3.85 7.22 -10.04
C GLU A 69 -2.70 7.13 -11.05
N LYS A 70 -1.95 6.02 -11.06
CA LYS A 70 -0.83 5.78 -11.99
C LYS A 70 -1.20 4.91 -13.19
N LEU A 71 -2.47 4.51 -13.30
CA LEU A 71 -3.07 3.88 -14.49
C LEU A 71 -3.35 4.93 -15.57
#